data_AF-A0AAD6Z433-F1
#
_entry.id   AF-A0AAD6Z433-F1
#
_cell.length_a   1.000
_cell.length_b   1.000
_cell.length_c   1.000
_cell.angle_alpha   90.00
_cell.angle_beta   90.00
_cell.angle_gamma   90.00
#
_symmetry.space_group_name_H-M   'P 1'
#
loop_
_entity.id
_entity.type
_entity.pdbx_description
1 polymer ?
#
loop_
_entity_poly.entity_id
_entity_poly.type
_entity_poly.pdbx_seq_one_letter_code
_entity_poly.pdbx_strand_id
1 'polypeptide(L)'
;MSSSKSLLQRSRDQRARRSQQAVFETPQPSSPSLDPTSSPNPFVAPSTLTLPLATRTNQLRNFGEQALKKIKLDTESEAEFRTYIETSNPDERNAMQFLNTLQVKAFLSKSLQDRVTTWKSSPSLLKNIRKFVWALLLLPNVHWYAGTNENTIIEAMRNSNTPDLPPSDSTECEGLIKDVAREYSVQRSTLKKKIADTLVGKKVDIATLTASLVVHSEHVNATMGLYLRVALIRLHCSQGHSTAAFWPKIDEQLAELRNEGSEELVSALQIVYEDDIETHGDPAKSEFKTGAAVSSANPKWLRNIHSLAPLIQRFSRQQGTKRRRPAEFDLENTEEQDSDRDQDAEKDGDGTEGADNGGAENGGAVSGDEYGGAASGGESGN
;
A
#
# COMPACT_ATOMS: atom_id res chain seq x y z
N MET A 1 -25.72 14.93 -28.67
CA MET A 1 -24.45 15.00 -27.90
C MET A 1 -23.62 16.11 -28.51
N SER A 2 -23.16 17.09 -27.73
CA SER A 2 -22.33 18.18 -28.28
C SER A 2 -20.89 17.71 -28.51
N SER A 3 -20.23 18.23 -29.55
CA SER A 3 -18.83 17.89 -29.84
C SER A 3 -17.95 18.36 -28.69
N SER A 4 -17.45 17.41 -27.90
CA SER A 4 -16.66 17.69 -26.70
C SER A 4 -15.25 18.09 -27.10
N LYS A 5 -15.07 19.38 -27.42
CA LYS A 5 -13.76 20.04 -27.47
C LYS A 5 -12.95 19.58 -26.26
N SER A 6 -11.72 19.13 -26.49
CA SER A 6 -10.82 18.75 -25.40
C SER A 6 -10.67 19.91 -24.42
N LEU A 7 -10.42 19.61 -23.15
CA LEU A 7 -10.21 20.66 -22.16
C LEU A 7 -9.03 21.57 -22.54
N LEU A 8 -8.02 21.00 -23.22
CA LEU A 8 -6.96 21.75 -23.89
C LEU A 8 -7.46 22.73 -24.94
N GLN A 9 -8.39 22.35 -25.81
CA GLN A 9 -8.98 23.29 -26.78
C GLN A 9 -9.80 24.38 -26.08
N ARG A 10 -10.56 24.06 -25.02
CA ARG A 10 -11.26 25.09 -24.22
C ARG A 10 -10.27 26.06 -23.56
N SER A 11 -9.19 25.54 -22.98
CA SER A 11 -8.11 26.33 -22.38
C SER A 11 -7.42 27.23 -23.41
N ARG A 12 -7.08 26.70 -24.60
CA ARG A 12 -6.51 27.48 -25.72
C ARG A 12 -7.49 28.52 -26.27
N ASP A 13 -8.77 28.21 -26.42
CA ASP A 13 -9.80 29.16 -26.84
C ASP A 13 -9.96 30.32 -25.84
N GLN A 14 -9.79 30.06 -24.53
CA GLN A 14 -9.83 31.07 -23.47
C GLN A 14 -8.50 31.84 -23.37
N ARG A 15 -7.35 31.17 -23.45
CA ARG A 15 -6.01 31.79 -23.43
C ARG A 15 -5.78 32.64 -24.67
N ALA A 16 -6.25 32.26 -25.86
CA ALA A 16 -6.20 33.10 -27.06
C ALA A 16 -6.94 34.45 -26.90
N ARG A 17 -7.95 34.54 -26.02
CA ARG A 17 -8.61 35.80 -25.66
C ARG A 17 -7.83 36.64 -24.63
N ARG A 18 -6.90 36.03 -23.88
CA ARG A 18 -6.03 36.69 -22.87
C ARG A 18 -4.64 37.03 -23.40
N SER A 19 -4.06 36.20 -24.27
CA SER A 19 -2.71 36.33 -24.83
C SER A 19 -2.55 37.48 -25.84
N GLN A 20 -3.61 38.26 -26.10
CA GLN A 20 -3.48 39.57 -26.75
C GLN A 20 -2.86 40.64 -25.82
N GLN A 21 -2.31 40.26 -24.64
CA GLN A 21 -1.84 41.19 -23.60
C GLN A 21 -0.45 40.92 -22.97
N ALA A 22 0.27 39.81 -23.25
CA ALA A 22 1.61 39.54 -22.64
C ALA A 22 2.50 38.58 -23.44
N VAL A 23 3.85 38.71 -23.34
CA VAL A 23 4.86 37.93 -24.11
C VAL A 23 6.22 37.81 -23.35
N PHE A 24 7.02 36.77 -23.65
CA PHE A 24 8.48 36.56 -23.39
C PHE A 24 8.95 36.26 -21.93
N GLU A 25 9.98 35.43 -21.62
CA GLU A 25 10.80 34.43 -22.38
C GLU A 25 11.54 33.45 -21.40
N THR A 26 12.22 32.38 -21.87
CA THR A 26 12.93 31.37 -21.03
C THR A 26 14.09 30.63 -21.76
N PRO A 27 15.20 30.24 -21.07
CA PRO A 27 16.03 29.06 -21.46
C PRO A 27 16.54 28.16 -20.29
N GLN A 28 17.36 27.13 -20.57
CA GLN A 28 17.53 25.89 -19.76
C GLN A 28 19.04 25.41 -19.56
N PRO A 29 19.49 24.12 -19.32
CA PRO A 29 20.58 23.77 -18.36
C PRO A 29 21.72 22.83 -18.89
N SER A 30 22.53 22.16 -18.04
CA SER A 30 23.51 21.06 -18.40
C SER A 30 23.97 20.12 -17.25
N SER A 31 24.65 18.98 -17.57
CA SER A 31 25.24 17.89 -16.69
C SER A 31 26.22 17.01 -17.54
N PRO A 32 26.78 15.79 -17.20
CA PRO A 32 26.73 14.88 -16.02
C PRO A 32 28.11 14.13 -15.67
N SER A 33 28.07 12.89 -15.11
CA SER A 33 29.10 11.77 -15.17
C SER A 33 30.36 11.75 -14.24
N LEU A 34 31.06 10.61 -13.94
CA LEU A 34 30.70 9.16 -13.69
C LEU A 34 31.92 8.28 -13.19
N ASP A 35 31.66 6.98 -12.92
CA ASP A 35 32.50 5.73 -13.03
C ASP A 35 33.40 5.08 -11.91
N PRO A 36 33.60 3.71 -11.92
CA PRO A 36 34.26 2.90 -10.85
C PRO A 36 35.30 1.81 -11.32
N THR A 37 35.86 0.94 -10.44
CA THR A 37 36.46 -0.39 -10.83
C THR A 37 36.72 -1.44 -9.69
N SER A 38 37.16 -2.65 -10.09
CA SER A 38 37.29 -3.99 -9.43
C SER A 38 38.48 -4.20 -8.44
N SER A 39 38.92 -5.38 -7.91
CA SER A 39 38.71 -6.83 -8.20
C SER A 39 39.13 -7.77 -7.00
N PRO A 40 38.87 -9.11 -7.00
CA PRO A 40 39.09 -10.03 -5.85
C PRO A 40 40.20 -11.12 -6.04
N ASN A 41 40.41 -12.02 -5.05
CA ASN A 41 41.33 -13.19 -5.12
C ASN A 41 40.88 -14.37 -4.18
N PRO A 42 41.22 -15.68 -4.43
CA PRO A 42 40.63 -16.84 -3.72
C PRO A 42 41.55 -17.60 -2.72
N PHE A 43 41.04 -18.70 -2.14
CA PHE A 43 41.61 -19.48 -1.01
C PHE A 43 41.89 -20.97 -1.38
N VAL A 44 42.70 -21.70 -0.60
CA VAL A 44 43.16 -23.09 -0.86
C VAL A 44 42.89 -24.03 0.33
N ALA A 45 42.59 -25.31 0.07
CA ALA A 45 42.21 -26.30 1.09
C ALA A 45 43.25 -27.45 1.27
N PRO A 46 43.37 -28.06 2.47
CA PRO A 46 44.33 -29.13 2.77
C PRO A 46 43.76 -30.56 2.64
N SER A 47 44.65 -31.55 2.52
CA SER A 47 44.33 -32.98 2.34
C SER A 47 44.20 -33.77 3.65
N THR A 48 43.44 -34.88 3.62
CA THR A 48 43.15 -35.74 4.80
C THR A 48 43.89 -37.08 4.76
N LEU A 49 44.29 -37.58 5.93
CA LEU A 49 44.89 -38.92 6.13
C LEU A 49 43.86 -39.90 6.72
N THR A 50 43.96 -41.17 6.34
CA THR A 50 43.05 -42.25 6.76
C THR A 50 43.67 -43.15 7.85
N LEU A 51 42.83 -43.65 8.77
CA LEU A 51 43.23 -44.48 9.92
C LEU A 51 42.41 -45.78 9.98
N PRO A 52 42.94 -46.86 10.62
CA PRO A 52 42.26 -48.16 10.70
C PRO A 52 40.91 -48.13 11.43
N LEU A 53 39.94 -48.91 10.92
CA LEU A 53 38.53 -48.83 11.31
C LEU A 53 38.25 -49.26 12.76
N ALA A 54 38.88 -50.33 13.25
CA ALA A 54 38.61 -50.89 14.59
C ALA A 54 39.10 -49.99 15.74
N THR A 55 40.22 -49.30 15.56
CA THR A 55 40.71 -48.29 16.53
C THR A 55 39.74 -47.10 16.61
N ARG A 56 39.11 -46.77 15.48
CA ARG A 56 38.24 -45.59 15.29
C ARG A 56 36.95 -45.66 16.11
N THR A 57 36.34 -46.83 16.27
CA THR A 57 35.06 -46.98 17.02
C THR A 57 35.24 -46.80 18.52
N ASN A 58 36.26 -47.44 19.12
CA ASN A 58 36.57 -47.26 20.54
C ASN A 58 37.03 -45.83 20.85
N GLN A 59 37.79 -45.19 19.95
CA GLN A 59 38.11 -43.76 20.06
C GLN A 59 36.85 -42.88 20.00
N LEU A 60 35.93 -43.16 19.06
CA LEU A 60 34.69 -42.40 18.91
C LEU A 60 33.79 -42.48 20.16
N ARG A 61 33.61 -43.67 20.74
CA ARG A 61 32.80 -43.83 21.97
C ARG A 61 33.41 -43.08 23.16
N ASN A 62 34.73 -43.24 23.37
CA ASN A 62 35.44 -42.55 24.46
C ASN A 62 35.43 -41.02 24.28
N PHE A 63 35.50 -40.53 23.04
CA PHE A 63 35.35 -39.10 22.72
C PHE A 63 33.91 -38.62 22.93
N GLY A 64 32.91 -39.40 22.53
CA GLY A 64 31.49 -39.10 22.70
C GLY A 64 31.09 -38.92 24.16
N GLU A 65 31.45 -39.85 25.04
CA GLU A 65 31.21 -39.72 26.49
C GLU A 65 31.97 -38.55 27.13
N GLN A 66 33.13 -38.15 26.57
CA GLN A 66 33.83 -36.93 26.99
C GLN A 66 33.20 -35.65 26.44
N ALA A 67 32.44 -35.72 25.35
CA ALA A 67 31.68 -34.60 24.79
C ALA A 67 30.36 -34.39 25.55
N LEU A 68 29.61 -35.46 25.85
CA LEU A 68 28.42 -35.41 26.72
C LEU A 68 28.72 -34.76 28.07
N LYS A 69 29.84 -35.13 28.72
CA LYS A 69 30.27 -34.51 30.00
C LYS A 69 30.61 -33.01 29.92
N LYS A 70 30.64 -32.42 28.72
CA LYS A 70 30.89 -30.99 28.48
C LYS A 70 29.66 -30.26 27.93
N ILE A 71 28.78 -30.95 27.20
CA ILE A 71 27.58 -30.41 26.57
C ILE A 71 26.37 -30.92 27.35
N LYS A 72 25.72 -30.02 28.09
CA LYS A 72 24.45 -30.32 28.77
C LYS A 72 23.34 -30.48 27.73
N LEU A 73 23.08 -31.73 27.35
CA LEU A 73 21.87 -32.12 26.65
C LEU A 73 20.74 -32.40 27.65
N ASP A 74 19.52 -32.53 27.16
CA ASP A 74 18.42 -33.14 27.90
C ASP A 74 18.51 -34.68 27.89
N THR A 75 17.72 -35.34 28.73
CA THR A 75 17.76 -36.81 28.92
C THR A 75 17.42 -37.62 27.67
N GLU A 76 16.60 -37.07 26.76
CA GLU A 76 16.19 -37.75 25.52
C GLU A 76 17.32 -37.64 24.49
N SER A 77 17.84 -36.43 24.28
CA SER A 77 19.03 -36.17 23.46
C SER A 77 20.29 -36.92 23.94
N GLU A 78 20.49 -37.08 25.25
CA GLU A 78 21.58 -37.93 25.78
C GLU A 78 21.41 -39.41 25.39
N ALA A 79 20.18 -39.92 25.44
CA ALA A 79 19.88 -41.31 25.09
C ALA A 79 20.08 -41.57 23.60
N GLU A 80 19.56 -40.69 22.72
CA GLU A 80 19.78 -40.78 21.28
C GLU A 80 21.28 -40.71 20.92
N PHE A 81 22.03 -39.79 21.54
CA PHE A 81 23.47 -39.66 21.28
C PHE A 81 24.25 -40.91 21.74
N ARG A 82 23.87 -41.51 22.87
CA ARG A 82 24.45 -42.79 23.32
C ARG A 82 24.17 -43.91 22.34
N THR A 83 22.92 -44.07 21.90
CA THR A 83 22.56 -45.04 20.85
C THR A 83 23.41 -44.84 19.59
N TYR A 84 23.56 -43.60 19.13
CA TYR A 84 24.37 -43.26 17.95
C TYR A 84 25.86 -43.66 18.07
N ILE A 85 26.49 -43.49 19.24
CA ILE A 85 27.91 -43.91 19.46
C ILE A 85 28.07 -45.40 19.81
N GLU A 86 26.98 -46.09 20.10
CA GLU A 86 26.97 -47.54 20.35
C GLU A 86 26.72 -48.36 19.08
N THR A 87 25.91 -47.86 18.14
CA THR A 87 25.75 -48.39 16.78
C THR A 87 27.10 -48.69 16.17
N SER A 88 27.42 -49.96 15.94
CA SER A 88 28.79 -50.37 15.58
C SER A 88 29.10 -50.16 14.09
N ASN A 89 28.11 -50.30 13.21
CA ASN A 89 28.27 -50.11 11.77
C ASN A 89 28.50 -48.63 11.40
N PRO A 90 29.60 -48.27 10.69
CA PRO A 90 29.80 -46.89 10.24
C PRO A 90 28.74 -46.40 9.27
N ASP A 91 28.22 -47.25 8.39
CA ASP A 91 27.29 -46.83 7.33
C ASP A 91 25.89 -46.56 7.89
N GLU A 92 25.51 -47.27 8.95
CA GLU A 92 24.31 -47.02 9.74
C GLU A 92 24.39 -45.69 10.49
N ARG A 93 25.54 -45.37 11.11
CA ARG A 93 25.79 -44.04 11.70
C ARG A 93 25.81 -42.92 10.65
N ASN A 94 26.34 -43.18 9.46
CA ASN A 94 26.30 -42.23 8.35
C ASN A 94 24.85 -41.99 7.88
N ALA A 95 24.04 -43.06 7.77
CA ALA A 95 22.63 -42.97 7.40
C ALA A 95 21.78 -42.21 8.43
N MET A 96 21.97 -42.48 9.73
CA MET A 96 21.32 -41.70 10.81
C MET A 96 21.74 -40.23 10.78
N GLN A 97 23.03 -39.94 10.60
CA GLN A 97 23.51 -38.55 10.49
C GLN A 97 22.90 -37.84 9.27
N PHE A 98 22.78 -38.52 8.14
CA PHE A 98 22.14 -37.98 6.94
C PHE A 98 20.65 -37.76 7.14
N LEU A 99 19.93 -38.70 7.78
CA LEU A 99 18.52 -38.55 8.13
C LEU A 99 18.28 -37.35 9.06
N ASN A 100 19.07 -37.22 10.13
CA ASN A 100 18.97 -36.09 11.05
C ASN A 100 19.35 -34.77 10.35
N THR A 101 20.30 -34.79 9.40
CA THR A 101 20.61 -33.63 8.55
C THR A 101 19.43 -33.26 7.64
N LEU A 102 18.70 -34.23 7.08
CA LEU A 102 17.48 -33.99 6.31
C LEU A 102 16.33 -33.49 7.19
N GLN A 103 16.15 -34.02 8.40
CA GLN A 103 15.16 -33.55 9.37
C GLN A 103 15.46 -32.12 9.81
N VAL A 104 16.70 -31.79 10.16
CA VAL A 104 17.13 -30.43 10.49
C VAL A 104 16.97 -29.51 9.28
N LYS A 105 17.28 -29.96 8.05
CA LYS A 105 17.03 -29.18 6.83
C LYS A 105 15.54 -28.94 6.59
N ALA A 106 14.69 -29.94 6.81
CA ALA A 106 13.24 -29.82 6.66
C ALA A 106 12.63 -28.92 7.74
N PHE A 107 13.06 -29.07 9.00
CA PHE A 107 12.68 -28.20 10.11
C PHE A 107 13.17 -26.77 9.90
N LEU A 108 14.39 -26.55 9.43
CA LEU A 108 14.89 -25.22 9.08
C LEU A 108 14.18 -24.65 7.86
N SER A 109 13.88 -25.43 6.83
CA SER A 109 13.10 -24.96 5.67
C SER A 109 11.69 -24.55 6.09
N LYS A 110 11.01 -25.38 6.89
CA LYS A 110 9.70 -25.07 7.46
C LYS A 110 9.78 -23.86 8.40
N SER A 111 10.73 -23.84 9.33
CA SER A 111 10.94 -22.74 10.29
C SER A 111 11.40 -21.44 9.61
N LEU A 112 12.04 -21.48 8.45
CA LEU A 112 12.32 -20.30 7.63
C LEU A 112 11.09 -19.85 6.85
N GLN A 113 10.27 -20.77 6.35
CA GLN A 113 8.98 -20.47 5.71
C GLN A 113 7.95 -19.93 6.72
N ASP A 114 7.99 -20.45 7.95
CA ASP A 114 7.21 -20.02 9.11
C ASP A 114 7.83 -18.80 9.82
N ARG A 115 9.13 -18.49 9.67
CA ARG A 115 9.75 -17.20 10.10
C ARG A 115 9.71 -16.11 9.03
N VAL A 116 9.43 -16.51 7.79
CA VAL A 116 8.66 -15.73 6.82
C VAL A 116 7.17 -15.66 7.24
N THR A 117 6.85 -15.94 8.53
CA THR A 117 5.81 -15.24 9.29
C THR A 117 5.72 -13.84 8.77
N THR A 118 4.58 -13.52 8.17
CA THR A 118 4.42 -12.28 7.43
C THR A 118 4.74 -11.13 8.36
N TRP A 119 5.76 -10.34 8.02
CA TRP A 119 5.95 -9.05 8.66
C TRP A 119 4.62 -8.29 8.55
N LYS A 120 4.16 -7.75 9.67
CA LYS A 120 2.85 -7.09 9.80
C LYS A 120 3.11 -5.72 10.39
N SER A 121 2.67 -4.68 9.68
CA SER A 121 2.63 -3.33 10.23
C SER A 121 1.93 -3.34 11.60
N SER A 122 2.52 -2.64 12.58
CA SER A 122 1.82 -2.38 13.84
C SER A 122 0.52 -1.60 13.58
N PRO A 123 -0.50 -1.66 14.46
CA PRO A 123 -1.70 -0.83 14.33
C PRO A 123 -1.38 0.68 14.30
N SER A 124 -0.31 1.10 14.97
CA SER A 124 0.23 2.46 14.94
C SER A 124 0.79 2.80 13.54
N LEU A 125 1.60 1.90 12.97
CA LEU A 125 2.16 2.06 11.64
C LEU A 125 1.06 2.10 10.57
N LEU A 126 0.04 1.24 10.63
CA LEU A 126 -1.12 1.29 9.73
C LEU A 126 -1.88 2.64 9.82
N LYS A 127 -2.05 3.20 11.02
CA LYS A 127 -2.64 4.55 11.19
C LYS A 127 -1.77 5.62 10.53
N ASN A 128 -0.44 5.52 10.65
CA ASN A 128 0.49 6.45 10.01
C ASN A 128 0.50 6.28 8.47
N ILE A 129 0.50 5.05 7.94
CA ILE A 129 0.37 4.78 6.50
C ILE A 129 -0.90 5.43 5.96
N ARG A 130 -2.06 5.22 6.61
CA ARG A 130 -3.33 5.87 6.24
C ARG A 130 -3.24 7.39 6.23
N LYS A 131 -2.61 7.99 7.24
CA LYS A 131 -2.43 9.45 7.35
C LYS A 131 -1.59 10.02 6.20
N PHE A 132 -0.47 9.38 5.85
CA PHE A 132 0.37 9.81 4.72
C PHE A 132 -0.32 9.55 3.37
N VAL A 133 -0.97 8.39 3.19
CA VAL A 133 -1.79 8.07 2.01
C VAL A 133 -2.88 9.12 1.78
N TRP A 134 -3.69 9.43 2.80
CA TRP A 134 -4.82 10.35 2.67
C TRP A 134 -4.35 11.81 2.53
N ALA A 135 -3.23 12.19 3.14
CA ALA A 135 -2.59 13.47 2.88
C ALA A 135 -2.16 13.59 1.41
N LEU A 136 -1.43 12.60 0.88
CA LEU A 136 -0.94 12.60 -0.51
C LEU A 136 -2.09 12.77 -1.51
N LEU A 137 -3.16 11.99 -1.36
CA LEU A 137 -4.33 12.04 -2.25
C LEU A 137 -5.08 13.38 -2.26
N LEU A 138 -4.83 14.25 -1.27
CA LEU A 138 -5.41 15.59 -1.15
C LEU A 138 -4.37 16.71 -1.40
N LEU A 139 -3.19 16.39 -1.93
CA LEU A 139 -2.21 17.42 -2.32
C LEU A 139 -2.42 17.92 -3.76
N PRO A 140 -2.45 19.24 -3.99
CA PRO A 140 -2.72 19.81 -5.32
C PRO A 140 -1.57 19.64 -6.32
N ASN A 141 -0.40 19.16 -5.87
CA ASN A 141 0.79 18.94 -6.69
C ASN A 141 1.05 17.46 -7.04
N VAL A 142 0.14 16.53 -6.73
CA VAL A 142 0.25 15.13 -7.19
C VAL A 142 0.26 15.06 -8.71
N HIS A 143 1.26 14.37 -9.25
CA HIS A 143 1.41 14.15 -10.69
C HIS A 143 0.67 12.91 -11.21
N TRP A 144 0.55 11.84 -10.41
CA TRP A 144 -0.05 10.57 -10.84
C TRP A 144 -0.77 9.87 -9.68
N TYR A 145 -2.09 9.75 -9.75
CA TYR A 145 -2.85 8.93 -8.80
C TYR A 145 -2.61 7.42 -9.04
N ALA A 146 -2.36 7.00 -10.28
CA ALA A 146 -2.09 5.61 -10.68
C ALA A 146 -0.59 5.29 -10.87
N GLY A 147 0.30 6.07 -10.25
CA GLY A 147 1.74 5.83 -10.23
C GLY A 147 2.22 4.81 -9.18
N THR A 148 3.54 4.58 -9.13
CA THR A 148 4.21 3.90 -8.01
C THR A 148 4.32 4.89 -6.84
N ASN A 149 3.38 4.80 -5.90
CA ASN A 149 3.23 5.75 -4.80
C ASN A 149 3.88 5.26 -3.49
N GLU A 150 4.15 3.97 -3.41
CA GLU A 150 4.54 3.25 -2.21
C GLU A 150 5.87 3.76 -1.67
N ASN A 151 6.89 3.81 -2.53
CA ASN A 151 8.23 4.27 -2.16
C ASN A 151 8.21 5.74 -1.72
N THR A 152 7.47 6.60 -2.42
CA THR A 152 7.29 8.03 -2.10
C THR A 152 6.68 8.23 -0.71
N ILE A 153 5.68 7.42 -0.35
CA ILE A 153 5.04 7.44 0.97
C ILE A 153 6.02 6.94 2.05
N ILE A 154 6.71 5.84 1.80
CA ILE A 154 7.68 5.26 2.74
C ILE A 154 8.85 6.22 2.99
N GLU A 155 9.37 6.87 1.94
CA GLU A 155 10.41 7.89 2.04
C GLU A 155 9.92 9.11 2.82
N ALA A 156 8.70 9.59 2.56
CA ALA A 156 8.10 10.67 3.33
C ALA A 156 7.97 10.30 4.82
N MET A 157 7.59 9.06 5.15
CA MET A 157 7.51 8.57 6.53
C MET A 157 8.90 8.46 7.18
N ARG A 158 9.92 7.96 6.45
CA ARG A 158 11.32 7.92 6.92
C ARG A 158 11.88 9.31 7.21
N ASN A 159 11.70 10.26 6.28
CA ASN A 159 12.09 11.66 6.45
C ASN A 159 11.35 12.39 7.59
N SER A 160 10.27 11.77 8.11
CA SER A 160 9.46 12.25 9.23
C SER A 160 9.77 11.56 10.56
N ASN A 161 10.69 10.59 10.58
CA ASN A 161 11.01 9.73 11.73
C ASN A 161 9.77 8.98 12.28
N THR A 162 8.88 8.50 11.39
CA THR A 162 7.72 7.71 11.80
C THR A 162 8.17 6.42 12.53
N PRO A 163 7.61 6.09 13.71
CA PRO A 163 7.99 4.89 14.46
C PRO A 163 7.57 3.59 13.74
N ASP A 164 8.10 2.48 14.22
CA ASP A 164 7.85 1.11 13.74
C ASP A 164 8.24 0.84 12.27
N LEU A 165 8.95 1.77 11.62
CA LEU A 165 9.42 1.60 10.25
C LEU A 165 10.60 0.60 10.15
N PRO A 166 10.52 -0.41 9.27
CA PRO A 166 11.63 -1.31 9.01
C PRO A 166 12.80 -0.61 8.28
N PRO A 167 14.06 -1.02 8.55
CA PRO A 167 15.26 -0.50 7.87
C PRO A 167 15.17 -0.65 6.34
N SER A 168 15.73 0.30 5.60
CA SER A 168 15.63 0.36 4.12
C SER A 168 15.94 -0.95 3.40
N ASP A 169 16.98 -1.65 3.86
CA ASP A 169 17.55 -2.82 3.19
C ASP A 169 17.04 -4.16 3.76
N SER A 170 15.99 -4.12 4.59
CA SER A 170 15.37 -5.30 5.19
C SER A 170 14.31 -5.93 4.28
N THR A 171 14.15 -7.26 4.35
CA THR A 171 13.07 -8.00 3.67
C THR A 171 11.67 -7.58 4.13
N GLU A 172 11.57 -7.03 5.35
CA GLU A 172 10.35 -6.46 5.92
C GLU A 172 9.77 -5.30 5.08
N CYS A 173 10.63 -4.57 4.34
CA CYS A 173 10.19 -3.53 3.40
C CYS A 173 9.22 -4.04 2.34
N GLU A 174 9.30 -5.32 1.92
CA GLU A 174 8.29 -5.88 1.01
C GLU A 174 6.90 -5.90 1.64
N GLY A 175 6.81 -6.22 2.93
CA GLY A 175 5.55 -6.21 3.68
C GLY A 175 5.01 -4.78 3.80
N LEU A 176 5.88 -3.82 4.11
CA LEU A 176 5.54 -2.40 4.16
C LEU A 176 5.01 -1.89 2.82
N ILE A 177 5.68 -2.22 1.70
CA ILE A 177 5.24 -1.84 0.35
C ILE A 177 3.84 -2.43 0.04
N LYS A 178 3.60 -3.70 0.40
CA LYS A 178 2.30 -4.37 0.22
C LYS A 178 1.20 -3.73 1.09
N ASP A 179 1.52 -3.32 2.32
CA ASP A 179 0.60 -2.62 3.22
C ASP A 179 0.27 -1.20 2.74
N VAL A 180 1.27 -0.44 2.28
CA VAL A 180 1.09 0.91 1.71
C VAL A 180 0.29 0.86 0.40
N ALA A 181 0.60 -0.08 -0.51
CA ALA A 181 -0.15 -0.26 -1.76
C ALA A 181 -1.63 -0.58 -1.51
N ARG A 182 -1.91 -1.46 -0.54
CA ARG A 182 -3.27 -1.84 -0.13
C ARG A 182 -4.03 -0.63 0.41
N GLU A 183 -3.47 0.09 1.37
CA GLU A 183 -4.12 1.26 1.97
C GLU A 183 -4.30 2.39 0.93
N TYR A 184 -3.32 2.61 0.05
CA TYR A 184 -3.41 3.58 -1.05
C TYR A 184 -4.55 3.25 -2.04
N SER A 185 -4.74 1.97 -2.37
CA SER A 185 -5.85 1.49 -3.21
C SER A 185 -7.22 1.65 -2.53
N VAL A 186 -7.32 1.31 -1.24
CA VAL A 186 -8.54 1.49 -0.43
C VAL A 186 -8.91 2.96 -0.36
N GLN A 187 -7.97 3.83 -0.02
CA GLN A 187 -8.22 5.25 0.15
C GLN A 187 -8.56 5.96 -1.17
N ARG A 188 -7.94 5.58 -2.30
CA ARG A 188 -8.40 6.04 -3.62
C ARG A 188 -9.82 5.62 -3.93
N SER A 189 -10.19 4.38 -3.61
CA SER A 189 -11.56 3.90 -3.80
C SER A 189 -12.56 4.68 -2.93
N THR A 190 -12.19 4.99 -1.68
CA THR A 190 -12.98 5.83 -0.76
C THR A 190 -13.10 7.28 -1.27
N LEU A 191 -12.02 7.88 -1.78
CA LEU A 191 -12.03 9.22 -2.35
C LEU A 191 -12.92 9.32 -3.60
N LYS A 192 -12.80 8.37 -4.55
CA LYS A 192 -13.69 8.29 -5.71
C LYS A 192 -15.15 8.17 -5.25
N LYS A 193 -15.44 7.27 -4.31
CA LYS A 193 -16.80 7.06 -3.82
C LYS A 193 -17.38 8.33 -3.20
N LYS A 194 -16.71 8.95 -2.22
CA LYS A 194 -17.20 10.18 -1.58
C LYS A 194 -17.54 11.29 -2.57
N ILE A 195 -16.72 11.47 -3.61
CA ILE A 195 -16.97 12.48 -4.65
C ILE A 195 -18.16 12.07 -5.54
N ALA A 196 -18.24 10.80 -5.96
CA ALA A 196 -19.33 10.26 -6.77
C ALA A 196 -20.69 10.29 -6.04
N ASP A 197 -20.72 10.00 -4.74
CA ASP A 197 -21.94 10.03 -3.92
C ASP A 197 -22.62 11.43 -3.96
N THR A 198 -21.84 12.51 -4.10
CA THR A 198 -22.39 13.89 -4.26
C THR A 198 -23.06 14.18 -5.61
N LEU A 199 -23.01 13.25 -6.57
CA LEU A 199 -23.69 13.36 -7.87
C LEU A 199 -25.08 12.69 -7.87
N VAL A 200 -25.39 11.89 -6.84
CA VAL A 200 -26.61 11.07 -6.77
C VAL A 200 -27.70 11.70 -5.88
N GLY A 201 -27.43 12.87 -5.28
CA GLY A 201 -28.33 13.51 -4.31
C GLY A 201 -28.40 15.04 -4.43
N LYS A 202 -28.60 15.71 -3.30
CA LYS A 202 -28.60 17.18 -3.21
C LYS A 202 -27.29 17.75 -3.75
N LYS A 203 -27.35 18.83 -4.52
CA LYS A 203 -26.16 19.59 -4.95
C LYS A 203 -25.35 20.02 -3.72
N VAL A 204 -24.09 19.57 -3.66
CA VAL A 204 -23.09 19.99 -2.68
C VAL A 204 -22.03 20.82 -3.41
N ASP A 205 -21.75 22.02 -2.92
CA ASP A 205 -20.72 22.88 -3.50
C ASP A 205 -19.30 22.31 -3.27
N ILE A 206 -18.33 22.81 -4.04
CA ILE A 206 -16.97 22.30 -4.05
C ILE A 206 -16.20 22.52 -2.74
N ALA A 207 -16.54 23.55 -1.94
CA ALA A 207 -15.90 23.82 -0.66
C ALA A 207 -16.45 22.90 0.45
N THR A 208 -17.78 22.72 0.54
CA THR A 208 -18.42 21.76 1.45
C THR A 208 -17.97 20.32 1.14
N LEU A 209 -17.89 19.94 -0.14
CA LEU A 209 -17.33 18.65 -0.55
C LEU A 209 -15.87 18.52 -0.08
N THR A 210 -15.01 19.50 -0.37
CA THR A 210 -13.60 19.45 0.01
C THR A 210 -13.41 19.40 1.53
N ALA A 211 -14.22 20.14 2.30
CA ALA A 211 -14.24 20.08 3.76
C ALA A 211 -14.47 18.64 4.26
N SER A 212 -15.47 17.93 3.71
CA SER A 212 -15.77 16.52 4.05
C SER A 212 -14.66 15.51 3.68
N LEU A 213 -13.70 15.92 2.84
CA LEU A 213 -12.52 15.12 2.48
C LEU A 213 -11.35 15.41 3.44
N VAL A 214 -11.06 16.68 3.74
CA VAL A 214 -9.94 17.05 4.63
C VAL A 214 -10.18 16.72 6.11
N VAL A 215 -11.43 16.47 6.55
CA VAL A 215 -11.76 16.03 7.93
C VAL A 215 -10.95 14.82 8.42
N HIS A 216 -10.50 13.91 7.53
CA HIS A 216 -9.64 12.77 7.91
C HIS A 216 -8.13 13.03 7.72
N SER A 217 -7.74 14.26 7.39
CA SER A 217 -6.37 14.65 7.06
C SER A 217 -5.92 15.81 7.94
N GLU A 218 -5.50 15.47 9.17
CA GLU A 218 -4.93 16.44 10.12
C GLU A 218 -3.90 17.35 9.42
N HIS A 219 -4.10 18.66 9.51
CA HIS A 219 -3.26 19.72 8.92
C HIS A 219 -3.28 19.89 7.39
N VAL A 220 -4.08 19.16 6.61
CA VAL A 220 -4.29 19.47 5.18
C VAL A 220 -5.40 20.51 5.04
N ASN A 221 -5.04 21.69 4.53
CA ASN A 221 -5.97 22.78 4.33
C ASN A 221 -6.81 22.58 3.06
N ALA A 222 -8.07 23.01 3.09
CA ALA A 222 -8.90 23.21 1.91
C ALA A 222 -8.36 24.39 1.09
N THR A 223 -7.44 24.12 0.15
CA THR A 223 -6.81 25.15 -0.70
C THR A 223 -7.54 25.30 -2.03
N MET A 224 -7.39 26.46 -2.70
CA MET A 224 -7.91 26.65 -4.06
C MET A 224 -7.38 25.57 -5.02
N GLY A 225 -6.09 25.24 -4.95
CA GLY A 225 -5.51 24.15 -5.74
C GLY A 225 -6.14 22.79 -5.47
N LEU A 226 -6.64 22.53 -4.25
CA LEU A 226 -7.39 21.31 -3.94
C LEU A 226 -8.82 21.37 -4.52
N TYR A 227 -9.51 22.51 -4.45
CA TYR A 227 -10.81 22.68 -5.13
C TYR A 227 -10.70 22.39 -6.63
N LEU A 228 -9.68 22.94 -7.30
CA LEU A 228 -9.38 22.67 -8.71
C LEU A 228 -9.20 21.17 -9.01
N ARG A 229 -8.50 20.42 -8.13
CA ARG A 229 -8.31 18.97 -8.30
C ARG A 229 -9.58 18.17 -8.00
N VAL A 230 -10.35 18.54 -6.98
CA VAL A 230 -11.60 17.84 -6.62
C VAL A 230 -12.65 18.04 -7.72
N ALA A 231 -12.76 19.24 -8.31
CA ALA A 231 -13.63 19.51 -9.46
C ALA A 231 -13.25 18.64 -10.67
N LEU A 232 -11.96 18.50 -10.98
CA LEU A 232 -11.49 17.56 -12.02
C LEU A 232 -11.89 16.10 -11.72
N ILE A 233 -11.69 15.62 -10.49
CA ILE A 233 -12.08 14.26 -10.12
C ILE A 233 -13.60 14.08 -10.21
N ARG A 234 -14.39 15.10 -9.84
CA ARG A 234 -15.86 15.13 -9.95
C ARG A 234 -16.34 15.07 -11.39
N LEU A 235 -15.71 15.81 -12.30
CA LEU A 235 -15.94 15.75 -13.75
C LEU A 235 -15.68 14.33 -14.30
N HIS A 236 -14.60 13.65 -13.87
CA HIS A 236 -14.39 12.26 -14.26
C HIS A 236 -15.36 11.27 -13.60
N CYS A 237 -15.96 11.60 -12.45
CA CYS A 237 -17.06 10.81 -11.88
C CYS A 237 -18.35 10.95 -12.70
N SER A 238 -18.74 12.16 -13.10
CA SER A 238 -19.96 12.38 -13.90
C SER A 238 -19.86 11.82 -15.32
N GLN A 239 -18.64 11.68 -15.86
CA GLN A 239 -18.37 10.97 -17.12
C GLN A 239 -18.51 9.43 -17.04
N GLY A 240 -18.72 8.85 -15.86
CA GLY A 240 -19.03 7.41 -15.72
C GLY A 240 -17.90 6.43 -16.02
N HIS A 241 -16.63 6.86 -15.99
CA HIS A 241 -15.48 5.99 -16.32
C HIS A 241 -15.41 4.74 -15.43
N SER A 242 -15.19 3.59 -16.07
CA SER A 242 -15.04 2.30 -15.40
C SER A 242 -13.92 2.35 -14.34
N THR A 243 -14.07 1.58 -13.25
CA THR A 243 -13.17 1.69 -12.09
C THR A 243 -11.69 1.43 -12.43
N ALA A 244 -11.39 0.59 -13.42
CA ALA A 244 -10.03 0.36 -13.91
C ALA A 244 -9.47 1.52 -14.76
N ALA A 245 -10.32 2.22 -15.54
CA ALA A 245 -9.89 3.30 -16.43
C ALA A 245 -9.91 4.70 -15.77
N PHE A 246 -10.72 4.89 -14.72
CA PHE A 246 -10.98 6.16 -14.06
C PHE A 246 -9.72 6.94 -13.68
N TRP A 247 -8.84 6.34 -12.86
CA TRP A 247 -7.61 7.01 -12.42
C TRP A 247 -6.59 7.20 -13.55
N PRO A 248 -6.33 6.20 -14.44
CA PRO A 248 -5.53 6.42 -15.64
C PRO A 248 -6.01 7.57 -16.53
N LYS A 249 -7.33 7.84 -16.62
CA LYS A 249 -7.87 8.96 -17.40
C LYS A 249 -7.63 10.33 -16.76
N ILE A 250 -7.79 10.43 -15.43
CA ILE A 250 -7.39 11.63 -14.67
C ILE A 250 -5.89 11.90 -14.85
N ASP A 251 -5.06 10.86 -14.71
CA ASP A 251 -3.60 10.93 -14.86
C ASP A 251 -3.14 11.31 -16.27
N GLU A 252 -3.82 10.80 -17.30
CA GLU A 252 -3.58 11.12 -18.71
C GLU A 252 -3.90 12.59 -19.00
N GLN A 253 -5.09 13.06 -18.62
CA GLN A 253 -5.49 14.47 -18.79
C GLN A 253 -4.58 15.43 -18.00
N LEU A 254 -4.14 15.04 -16.79
CA LEU A 254 -3.16 15.80 -16.00
C LEU A 254 -1.75 15.78 -16.61
N ALA A 255 -1.39 14.78 -17.40
CA ALA A 255 -0.12 14.71 -18.11
C ALA A 255 -0.14 15.59 -19.37
N GLU A 256 -1.19 15.49 -20.17
CA GLU A 256 -1.44 16.36 -21.33
C GLU A 256 -1.35 17.84 -20.93
N LEU A 257 -2.07 18.25 -19.88
CA LEU A 257 -2.06 19.62 -19.38
C LEU A 257 -0.68 20.08 -18.86
N ARG A 258 0.11 19.20 -18.23
CA ARG A 258 1.47 19.54 -17.74
C ARG A 258 2.49 19.64 -18.87
N ASN A 259 2.35 18.86 -19.93
CA ASN A 259 3.23 18.92 -21.10
C ASN A 259 3.05 20.21 -21.91
N GLU A 260 1.89 20.86 -21.77
CA GLU A 260 1.51 22.06 -22.50
C GLU A 260 1.91 23.35 -21.75
N GLY A 261 1.89 23.35 -20.42
CA GLY A 261 2.42 24.45 -19.60
C GLY A 261 1.84 24.50 -18.18
N SER A 262 2.52 25.22 -17.28
CA SER A 262 1.99 25.52 -15.94
C SER A 262 0.79 26.46 -16.00
N GLU A 263 0.80 27.44 -16.91
CA GLU A 263 -0.35 28.33 -17.16
C GLU A 263 -1.52 27.57 -17.81
N GLU A 264 -1.25 26.78 -18.85
CA GLU A 264 -2.22 25.90 -19.51
C GLU A 264 -2.93 24.97 -18.52
N LEU A 265 -2.18 24.33 -17.61
CA LEU A 265 -2.71 23.49 -16.54
C LEU A 265 -3.63 24.28 -15.60
N VAL A 266 -3.19 25.45 -15.12
CA VAL A 266 -3.99 26.28 -14.20
C VAL A 266 -5.26 26.79 -14.89
N SER A 267 -5.17 27.29 -16.12
CA SER A 267 -6.33 27.80 -16.87
C SER A 267 -7.31 26.68 -17.23
N ALA A 268 -6.82 25.49 -17.58
CA ALA A 268 -7.68 24.33 -17.85
C ALA A 268 -8.40 23.83 -16.60
N LEU A 269 -7.72 23.75 -15.46
CA LEU A 269 -8.33 23.39 -14.19
C LEU A 269 -9.34 24.44 -13.72
N GLN A 270 -9.03 25.73 -13.91
CA GLN A 270 -9.92 26.84 -13.59
C GLN A 270 -11.24 26.75 -14.37
N ILE A 271 -11.20 26.39 -15.66
CA ILE A 271 -12.42 26.14 -16.46
C ILE A 271 -13.29 25.02 -15.83
N VAL A 272 -12.69 23.91 -15.39
CA VAL A 272 -13.45 22.80 -14.78
C VAL A 272 -14.05 23.20 -13.44
N TYR A 273 -13.36 24.06 -12.69
CA TYR A 273 -13.86 24.61 -11.43
C TYR A 273 -14.98 25.65 -11.65
N GLU A 274 -14.91 26.46 -12.70
CA GLU A 274 -15.99 27.35 -13.14
C GLU A 274 -17.23 26.54 -13.57
N ASP A 275 -17.05 25.45 -14.34
CA ASP A 275 -18.12 24.50 -14.68
C ASP A 275 -18.75 23.84 -13.42
N ASP A 276 -17.94 23.49 -12.40
CA ASP A 276 -18.42 22.90 -11.14
C ASP A 276 -19.24 23.91 -10.31
N ILE A 277 -18.81 25.17 -10.26
CA ILE A 277 -19.53 26.28 -9.61
C ILE A 277 -20.92 26.47 -10.24
N GLU A 278 -21.00 26.56 -11.57
CA GLU A 278 -22.30 26.69 -12.26
C GLU A 278 -23.20 25.47 -12.03
N THR A 279 -22.61 24.27 -12.02
CA THR A 279 -23.34 23.01 -11.89
C THR A 279 -23.81 22.74 -10.46
N HIS A 280 -22.99 23.00 -9.44
CA HIS A 280 -23.17 22.51 -8.07
C HIS A 280 -23.31 23.59 -7.00
N GLY A 281 -22.84 24.81 -7.26
CA GLY A 281 -22.98 25.95 -6.36
C GLY A 281 -21.66 26.66 -6.06
N ASP A 282 -21.79 27.96 -5.78
CA ASP A 282 -20.68 28.87 -5.50
C ASP A 282 -20.10 28.65 -4.08
N PRO A 283 -18.82 28.26 -3.94
CA PRO A 283 -18.19 28.00 -2.64
C PRO A 283 -18.05 29.26 -1.76
N ALA A 284 -18.13 30.47 -2.33
CA ALA A 284 -18.13 31.71 -1.55
C ALA A 284 -19.41 31.89 -0.71
N LYS A 285 -20.44 31.05 -0.94
CA LYS A 285 -21.67 30.96 -0.14
C LYS A 285 -21.63 29.87 0.92
N SER A 286 -20.56 29.08 0.97
CA SER A 286 -20.32 28.10 2.04
C SER A 286 -19.72 28.75 3.28
N GLU A 287 -19.80 28.06 4.42
CA GLU A 287 -19.10 28.46 5.65
C GLU A 287 -17.58 28.15 5.62
N PHE A 288 -17.12 27.38 4.63
CA PHE A 288 -15.77 26.84 4.56
C PHE A 288 -14.81 27.78 3.82
N LYS A 289 -13.97 28.48 4.60
CA LYS A 289 -12.93 29.38 4.08
C LYS A 289 -11.76 28.61 3.49
N THR A 290 -11.27 29.07 2.33
CA THR A 290 -10.03 28.56 1.72
C THR A 290 -8.83 28.81 2.63
N GLY A 291 -8.11 27.74 2.98
CA GLY A 291 -6.89 27.81 3.79
C GLY A 291 -5.62 28.02 2.96
N ALA A 292 -4.53 28.39 3.64
CA ALA A 292 -3.22 28.61 3.02
C ALA A 292 -2.61 27.31 2.46
N ALA A 293 -1.78 27.44 1.41
CA ALA A 293 -1.00 26.34 0.84
C ALA A 293 0.03 25.76 1.85
N VAL A 294 0.57 24.58 1.55
CA VAL A 294 1.58 23.92 2.40
C VAL A 294 2.82 24.82 2.52
N SER A 295 3.12 25.22 3.75
CA SER A 295 4.10 26.26 4.11
C SER A 295 4.99 25.80 5.26
N SER A 296 5.94 26.66 5.67
CA SER A 296 6.78 26.43 6.85
C SER A 296 6.00 26.20 8.15
N ALA A 297 4.80 26.77 8.27
CA ALA A 297 3.91 26.59 9.42
C ALA A 297 3.26 25.19 9.47
N ASN A 298 3.20 24.45 8.37
CA ASN A 298 2.69 23.08 8.37
C ASN A 298 3.73 22.11 9.01
N PRO A 299 3.27 21.02 9.66
CA PRO A 299 4.17 20.03 10.25
C PRO A 299 5.19 19.46 9.26
N LYS A 300 6.39 19.09 9.76
CA LYS A 300 7.48 18.56 8.94
C LYS A 300 7.02 17.41 8.04
N TRP A 301 6.21 16.48 8.56
CA TRP A 301 5.74 15.31 7.82
C TRP A 301 4.89 15.66 6.59
N LEU A 302 4.03 16.69 6.71
CA LEU A 302 3.19 17.16 5.60
C LEU A 302 4.03 17.94 4.56
N ARG A 303 5.06 18.66 5.00
CA ARG A 303 6.04 19.27 4.10
C ARG A 303 6.85 18.22 3.33
N ASN A 304 7.34 17.18 4.01
CA ASN A 304 8.10 16.08 3.40
C ASN A 304 7.31 15.40 2.28
N ILE A 305 6.06 15.00 2.53
CA ILE A 305 5.23 14.34 1.52
C ILE A 305 4.84 15.31 0.38
N HIS A 306 4.68 16.61 0.67
CA HIS A 306 4.43 17.64 -0.36
C HIS A 306 5.65 17.90 -1.26
N SER A 307 6.88 17.83 -0.75
CA SER A 307 8.09 17.89 -1.60
C SER A 307 8.28 16.66 -2.46
N LEU A 308 7.78 15.49 -2.04
CA LEU A 308 7.96 14.21 -2.76
C LEU A 308 6.81 13.90 -3.74
N ALA A 309 5.61 14.47 -3.56
CA ALA A 309 4.46 14.27 -4.44
C ALA A 309 4.70 14.56 -5.95
N PRO A 310 5.54 15.53 -6.36
CA PRO A 310 5.89 15.72 -7.78
C PRO A 310 6.83 14.64 -8.34
N LEU A 311 7.55 13.91 -7.49
CA LEU A 311 8.55 12.90 -7.88
C LEU A 311 7.94 11.51 -8.14
N ILE A 312 6.64 11.33 -7.84
CA ILE A 312 5.90 10.10 -8.16
C ILE A 312 6.06 9.82 -9.65
N GLN A 313 6.43 8.58 -9.98
CA GLN A 313 6.55 8.15 -11.37
C GLN A 313 5.22 7.59 -11.85
N ARG A 314 4.86 7.89 -13.11
CA ARG A 314 3.77 7.17 -13.79
C ARG A 314 4.10 5.69 -13.73
N PHE A 315 3.13 4.82 -13.43
CA PHE A 315 3.35 3.39 -13.57
C PHE A 315 3.60 3.09 -15.06
N SER A 316 4.87 3.00 -15.45
CA SER A 316 5.25 2.48 -16.74
C SER A 316 4.87 1.02 -16.72
N ARG A 317 3.67 0.71 -17.24
CA ARG A 317 3.33 -0.63 -17.69
C ARG A 317 4.33 -0.94 -18.80
N GLN A 318 5.49 -1.49 -18.42
CA GLN A 318 6.49 -1.99 -19.34
C GLN A 318 5.71 -2.78 -20.38
N GLN A 319 5.83 -2.38 -21.66
CA GLN A 319 5.03 -2.98 -22.72
C GLN A 319 5.52 -4.43 -22.87
N GLY A 320 4.91 -5.32 -22.08
CA GLY A 320 5.44 -6.65 -21.79
C GLY A 320 5.73 -7.33 -23.10
N THR A 321 7.02 -7.48 -23.41
CA THR A 321 7.55 -7.85 -24.72
C THR A 321 6.80 -9.09 -25.19
N LYS A 322 5.86 -8.89 -26.12
CA LYS A 322 4.65 -9.71 -26.29
C LYS A 322 5.04 -11.18 -26.19
N ARG A 323 4.87 -11.78 -25.00
CA ARG A 323 5.53 -13.05 -24.66
C ARG A 323 4.81 -14.11 -25.48
N ARG A 324 5.32 -14.34 -26.70
CA ARG A 324 4.74 -15.27 -27.67
C ARG A 324 4.53 -16.56 -26.91
N ARG A 325 3.26 -16.93 -26.72
CA ARG A 325 2.95 -18.33 -26.42
C ARG A 325 3.67 -19.13 -27.52
N PRO A 326 4.50 -20.12 -27.18
CA PRO A 326 4.93 -21.09 -28.17
C PRO A 326 3.69 -21.54 -28.94
N ALA A 327 3.78 -21.67 -30.27
CA ALA A 327 2.69 -22.29 -31.00
C ALA A 327 2.50 -23.69 -30.40
N GLU A 328 1.27 -23.97 -29.97
CA GLU A 328 0.94 -25.26 -29.37
C GLU A 328 1.16 -26.32 -30.45
N PHE A 329 1.91 -27.36 -30.11
CA PHE A 329 2.40 -28.33 -31.07
C PHE A 329 1.28 -29.35 -31.30
N ASP A 330 0.60 -29.26 -32.45
CA ASP A 330 -0.48 -30.18 -32.83
C ASP A 330 0.02 -31.63 -32.71
N LEU A 331 -0.53 -32.35 -31.74
CA LEU A 331 -0.46 -33.79 -31.64
C LEU A 331 -1.88 -34.33 -31.65
N GLU A 332 -2.14 -35.13 -32.68
CA GLU A 332 -3.44 -35.69 -33.00
C GLU A 332 -3.88 -36.73 -31.98
N ASN A 333 -5.20 -36.99 -31.99
CA ASN A 333 -5.79 -38.30 -31.73
C ASN A 333 -5.73 -38.87 -30.29
N THR A 334 -6.85 -38.76 -29.57
CA THR A 334 -7.42 -39.89 -28.83
C THR A 334 -8.95 -39.77 -28.87
N GLU A 335 -9.61 -40.66 -29.61
CA GLU A 335 -11.07 -40.85 -29.53
C GLU A 335 -11.41 -41.90 -28.48
N GLU A 336 -12.18 -41.51 -27.46
CA GLU A 336 -12.97 -42.37 -26.54
C GLU A 336 -14.02 -41.40 -25.93
N GLN A 337 -15.33 -41.57 -26.15
CA GLN A 337 -16.21 -42.52 -25.45
C GLN A 337 -15.99 -42.43 -23.92
N ASP A 338 -16.99 -42.15 -23.08
CA ASP A 338 -18.36 -42.68 -23.18
C ASP A 338 -19.39 -41.93 -22.30
N SER A 339 -20.64 -42.39 -22.35
CA SER A 339 -21.73 -42.22 -21.36
C SER A 339 -22.39 -40.84 -21.17
N ASP A 340 -23.62 -40.79 -21.69
CA ASP A 340 -24.72 -39.92 -21.32
C ASP A 340 -24.91 -39.72 -19.80
N ARG A 341 -25.40 -38.53 -19.41
CA ARG A 341 -26.17 -38.41 -18.17
C ARG A 341 -27.26 -37.35 -18.26
N ASP A 342 -28.48 -37.84 -18.41
CA ASP A 342 -29.69 -37.04 -18.58
C ASP A 342 -30.17 -36.32 -17.30
N GLN A 343 -30.71 -35.12 -17.57
CA GLN A 343 -31.98 -34.55 -17.09
C GLN A 343 -32.29 -34.42 -15.57
N ASP A 344 -32.72 -33.19 -15.26
CA ASP A 344 -33.91 -32.81 -14.49
C ASP A 344 -34.05 -33.19 -13.00
N ALA A 345 -34.05 -32.13 -12.18
CA ALA A 345 -34.86 -32.04 -10.97
C ALA A 345 -35.21 -30.56 -10.68
N GLU A 346 -36.28 -30.05 -11.29
CA GLU A 346 -37.00 -28.92 -10.70
C GLU A 346 -37.55 -29.34 -9.33
N LYS A 347 -37.49 -28.47 -8.32
CA LYS A 347 -38.50 -28.48 -7.26
C LYS A 347 -38.66 -27.16 -6.54
N ASP A 348 -39.91 -26.76 -6.39
CA ASP A 348 -40.35 -25.59 -5.63
C ASP A 348 -40.05 -25.71 -4.14
N GLY A 349 -39.81 -24.54 -3.53
CA GLY A 349 -39.61 -24.35 -2.09
C GLY A 349 -40.56 -23.28 -1.55
N ASP A 350 -41.87 -23.52 -1.68
CA ASP A 350 -42.93 -22.65 -1.17
C ASP A 350 -43.06 -22.71 0.37
N GLY A 351 -43.63 -21.64 0.94
CA GLY A 351 -44.29 -21.67 2.24
C GLY A 351 -43.41 -21.71 3.51
N THR A 352 -43.20 -20.55 4.14
CA THR A 352 -43.36 -20.48 5.61
C THR A 352 -43.84 -19.09 6.05
N GLU A 353 -45.07 -19.03 6.56
CA GLU A 353 -45.66 -17.85 7.20
C GLU A 353 -45.39 -17.83 8.72
N GLY A 354 -45.67 -16.69 9.38
CA GLY A 354 -46.22 -16.72 10.74
C GLY A 354 -45.27 -16.60 11.94
N ALA A 355 -44.97 -15.34 12.32
CA ALA A 355 -44.71 -14.83 13.69
C ALA A 355 -44.19 -13.40 13.52
N ASP A 356 -44.97 -12.31 13.60
CA ASP A 356 -45.83 -11.88 14.71
C ASP A 356 -45.30 -12.26 16.10
N ASN A 357 -44.74 -11.28 16.79
CA ASN A 357 -44.52 -11.30 18.23
C ASN A 357 -44.37 -9.85 18.73
N GLY A 358 -45.49 -9.21 19.06
CA GLY A 358 -45.51 -7.86 19.62
C GLY A 358 -45.23 -7.82 21.14
N GLY A 359 -44.94 -6.62 21.65
CA GLY A 359 -45.12 -6.29 23.07
C GLY A 359 -44.01 -6.73 24.04
N ALA A 360 -43.06 -5.83 24.30
CA ALA A 360 -42.35 -5.76 25.57
C ALA A 360 -42.02 -4.30 25.91
N GLU A 361 -42.86 -3.66 26.72
CA GLU A 361 -42.53 -2.39 27.35
C GLU A 361 -41.38 -2.59 28.34
N ASN A 362 -40.47 -1.62 28.47
CA ASN A 362 -39.56 -1.60 29.62
C ASN A 362 -39.14 -0.17 30.00
N GLY A 363 -39.99 0.48 30.80
CA GLY A 363 -39.75 1.81 31.35
C GLY A 363 -38.73 1.77 32.50
N GLY A 364 -37.44 1.75 32.16
CA GLY A 364 -36.33 1.78 33.13
C GLY A 364 -36.07 3.16 33.74
N ALA A 365 -36.92 3.63 34.64
CA ALA A 365 -36.67 4.86 35.40
C ALA A 365 -35.59 4.64 36.48
N VAL A 366 -34.39 5.17 36.28
CA VAL A 366 -33.34 5.24 37.31
C VAL A 366 -33.36 6.61 37.97
N SER A 367 -33.79 6.64 39.23
CA SER A 367 -33.67 7.78 40.15
C SER A 367 -32.83 7.35 41.35
N GLY A 368 -32.08 8.26 41.95
CA GLY A 368 -31.38 8.03 43.22
C GLY A 368 -29.91 8.42 43.22
N ASP A 369 -29.44 8.80 44.41
CA ASP A 369 -28.04 8.97 44.84
C ASP A 369 -27.29 10.11 44.11
N GLU A 370 -27.41 11.37 44.53
CA GLU A 370 -27.02 11.88 45.86
C GLU A 370 -25.65 11.37 46.34
N TYR A 371 -24.59 12.12 46.00
CA TYR A 371 -23.37 12.19 46.82
C TYR A 371 -22.97 13.64 47.05
N GLY A 372 -23.20 14.12 48.28
CA GLY A 372 -22.64 15.38 48.73
C GLY A 372 -21.14 15.24 49.05
N GLY A 373 -20.33 16.19 48.60
CA GLY A 373 -18.90 16.27 48.90
C GLY A 373 -18.48 17.73 49.10
N ALA A 374 -18.05 18.08 50.31
CA ALA A 374 -17.90 19.48 50.72
C ALA A 374 -16.45 19.99 50.65
N ALA A 375 -16.34 21.30 50.37
CA ALA A 375 -15.34 22.25 50.88
C ALA A 375 -13.88 21.80 51.16
N SER A 376 -12.98 22.24 50.28
CA SER A 376 -11.76 22.99 50.66
C SER A 376 -11.39 23.86 49.45
N GLY A 377 -10.90 25.10 49.55
CA GLY A 377 -10.21 25.76 50.66
C GLY A 377 -8.71 25.71 50.40
N GLY A 378 -8.11 26.83 49.97
CA GLY A 378 -6.75 26.84 49.41
C GLY A 378 -6.26 28.19 48.89
N GLU A 379 -6.40 29.27 49.68
CA GLU A 379 -5.68 30.53 49.43
C GLU A 379 -4.23 30.42 49.94
N SER A 380 -3.24 30.64 49.06
CA SER A 380 -1.88 31.17 49.31
C SER A 380 -0.98 30.88 48.09
N GLY A 381 0.02 31.69 47.74
CA GLY A 381 0.39 33.01 48.25
C GLY A 381 1.85 33.36 47.89
N ASN A 382 2.06 34.56 47.33
CA ASN A 382 3.32 35.08 46.71
C ASN A 382 3.79 34.37 45.42
#